data_AF-A0A0Q4J768-F1
#
_entry.id   AF-A0A0Q4J768-F1
#
_cell.length_a   1.000
_cell.length_b   1.000
_cell.length_c   1.000
_cell.angle_alpha   90.00
_cell.angle_beta   90.00
_cell.angle_gamma   90.00
#
_symmetry.space_group_name_H-M   'P 1'
#
loop_
_entity.id
_entity.type
_entity.pdbx_description
1 polymer ?
#
loop_
_entity_poly.entity_id
_entity_poly.type
_entity_poly.pdbx_seq_one_letter_code
_entity_poly.pdbx_strand_id
1 'polypeptide(L)'
;MTGIRFQHYDWAGGREAMLRFGPDAGPIALAALPLFEEANRTRQFACTILRALAERGIGSVLPDFPGTGESLVATADATLSDQRRAYSALAQQLGADIYALSIRSGALLEGDATLAGRWHLSPQSGEELVRDLERARAAAGRAEGDYAGNRLSSERIAALREAVPRGGGRCRIIRLDTDPRAADATYPSAPLWRRSEPDNNIELAQKLAADIAHWIAA
;
A
#
# COMPACT_ATOMS: atom_id res chain seq x y z
N MET A 1 -18.31 17.06 4.66
CA MET A 1 -17.31 15.98 4.60
C MET A 1 -17.89 14.75 5.27
N THR A 2 -18.06 13.65 4.54
CA THR A 2 -18.32 12.34 5.15
C THR A 2 -17.12 11.95 6.00
N GLY A 3 -17.36 11.66 7.29
CA GLY A 3 -16.30 11.21 8.21
C GLY A 3 -15.69 9.88 7.77
N ILE A 4 -14.59 9.49 8.41
CA ILE A 4 -13.99 8.17 8.22
C ILE A 4 -14.99 7.07 8.62
N ARG A 5 -15.10 6.03 7.80
CA ARG A 5 -15.98 4.88 8.06
C ARG A 5 -15.15 3.62 8.22
N PHE A 6 -15.45 2.85 9.26
CA PHE A 6 -14.90 1.51 9.47
C PHE A 6 -15.83 0.50 8.84
N GLN A 7 -15.31 -0.30 7.91
CA GLN A 7 -16.06 -1.30 7.17
C GLN A 7 -15.25 -2.58 7.10
N HIS A 8 -15.85 -3.60 6.49
CA HIS A 8 -15.18 -4.86 6.21
C HIS A 8 -15.38 -5.23 4.74
N TYR A 9 -14.48 -6.06 4.23
CA TYR A 9 -14.63 -6.69 2.93
C TYR A 9 -14.41 -8.19 3.06
N ASP A 10 -15.07 -8.94 2.19
CA ASP A 10 -15.01 -10.40 2.17
C ASP A 10 -14.04 -10.85 1.07
N TRP A 11 -13.21 -11.85 1.38
CA TRP A 11 -12.35 -12.52 0.42
C TRP A 11 -12.42 -14.03 0.67
N ALA A 12 -11.87 -14.82 -0.24
CA ALA A 12 -12.05 -16.27 -0.19
C ALA A 12 -11.45 -16.97 1.05
N GLY A 13 -10.58 -16.30 1.82
CA GLY A 13 -10.06 -16.81 3.09
C GLY A 13 -10.67 -16.17 4.34
N GLY A 14 -11.64 -15.26 4.22
CA GLY A 14 -12.31 -14.66 5.38
C GLY A 14 -12.81 -13.23 5.15
N ARG A 15 -12.84 -12.47 6.24
CA ARG A 15 -13.29 -11.08 6.27
C ARG A 15 -12.21 -10.23 6.92
N GLU A 16 -11.91 -9.08 6.31
CA GLU A 16 -10.88 -8.15 6.79
C GLU A 16 -11.46 -6.74 6.98
N ALA A 17 -10.83 -5.96 7.86
CA ALA A 17 -11.22 -4.58 8.11
C ALA A 17 -10.73 -3.64 7.00
N MET A 18 -11.44 -2.53 6.80
CA MET A 18 -10.98 -1.42 5.97
C MET A 18 -11.48 -0.08 6.49
N LEU A 19 -10.67 0.95 6.28
CA LEU A 19 -11.07 2.34 6.42
C LEU A 19 -11.57 2.85 5.07
N ARG A 20 -12.65 3.64 5.10
CA ARG A 20 -13.23 4.26 3.90
C ARG A 20 -13.36 5.77 4.08
N PHE A 21 -13.00 6.51 3.04
CA PHE A 21 -12.98 7.97 2.98
C PHE A 21 -13.75 8.46 1.75
N GLY A 22 -14.39 9.63 1.84
CA GLY A 22 -15.03 10.27 0.69
C GLY A 22 -16.31 9.56 0.21
N PRO A 23 -16.76 9.85 -1.03
CA PRO A 23 -17.97 9.28 -1.60
C PRO A 23 -17.85 7.79 -1.94
N ASP A 24 -19.00 7.13 -2.08
CA ASP A 24 -19.09 5.71 -2.43
C ASP A 24 -19.17 5.43 -3.93
N ALA A 25 -19.48 6.46 -4.71
CA ALA A 25 -19.65 6.42 -6.15
C ALA A 25 -18.57 7.26 -6.85
N GLY A 26 -18.31 6.95 -8.12
CA GLY A 26 -17.24 7.54 -8.91
C GLY A 26 -15.91 6.81 -8.70
N PRO A 27 -14.77 7.45 -9.07
CA PRO A 27 -13.48 6.81 -8.96
C PRO A 27 -13.12 6.54 -7.50
N ILE A 28 -12.60 5.34 -7.23
CA ILE A 28 -12.17 4.92 -5.89
C ILE A 28 -10.68 4.57 -5.92
N ALA A 29 -9.89 5.22 -5.07
CA ALA A 29 -8.50 4.84 -4.83
C ALA A 29 -8.44 3.70 -3.80
N LEU A 30 -7.90 2.55 -4.19
CA LEU A 30 -7.59 1.42 -3.31
C LEU A 30 -6.14 1.52 -2.86
N ALA A 31 -5.95 1.88 -1.59
CA ALA A 31 -4.63 2.11 -1.03
C ALA A 31 -3.95 0.80 -0.60
N ALA A 32 -2.67 0.63 -0.91
CA ALA A 32 -1.82 -0.42 -0.35
C ALA A 32 -0.59 0.18 0.34
N LEU A 33 -0.51 -0.04 1.64
CA LEU A 33 0.66 0.35 2.42
C LEU A 33 1.86 -0.55 2.10
N PRO A 34 3.09 -0.08 2.38
CA PRO A 34 4.26 -0.94 2.42
C PRO A 34 4.01 -2.11 3.40
N LEU A 35 4.72 -3.20 3.22
CA LEU A 35 4.54 -4.40 4.04
C LEU A 35 5.36 -4.30 5.33
N PHE A 36 4.90 -5.01 6.37
CA PHE A 36 5.59 -5.16 7.66
C PHE A 36 5.69 -3.85 8.44
N GLU A 37 6.78 -3.63 9.19
CA GLU A 37 6.93 -2.47 10.07
C GLU A 37 6.87 -1.13 9.30
N GLU A 38 7.25 -1.11 8.03
CA GLU A 38 7.13 0.07 7.17
C GLU A 38 5.67 0.53 6.99
N ALA A 39 4.70 -0.40 7.08
CA ALA A 39 3.27 -0.08 7.07
C ALA A 39 2.91 0.85 8.24
N ASN A 40 3.46 0.58 9.43
CA ASN A 40 3.12 1.30 10.64
C ASN A 40 3.63 2.74 10.57
N ARG A 41 4.85 2.94 10.04
CA ARG A 41 5.45 4.27 9.85
C ARG A 41 4.74 5.12 8.80
N THR A 42 4.15 4.49 7.79
CA THR A 42 3.52 5.19 6.65
C THR A 42 2.00 5.33 6.75
N ARG A 43 1.34 4.62 7.68
CA ARG A 43 -0.12 4.61 7.81
C ARG A 43 -0.72 6.00 8.06
N GLN A 44 -0.14 6.80 8.95
CA GLN A 44 -0.65 8.14 9.24
C GLN A 44 -0.59 9.04 7.99
N PHE A 45 0.54 9.02 7.28
CA PHE A 45 0.73 9.75 6.03
C PHE A 45 -0.26 9.33 4.94
N ALA A 46 -0.45 8.03 4.74
CA ALA A 46 -1.45 7.52 3.82
C ALA A 46 -2.85 8.02 4.17
N CYS A 47 -3.28 7.90 5.43
CA CYS A 47 -4.57 8.44 5.88
C CYS A 47 -4.73 9.95 5.62
N THR A 48 -3.66 10.74 5.69
CA THR A 48 -3.69 12.17 5.33
C THR A 48 -3.94 12.37 3.84
N ILE A 49 -3.31 11.58 2.96
CA ILE A 49 -3.58 11.60 1.51
C ILE A 49 -5.04 11.24 1.24
N LEU A 50 -5.56 10.16 1.85
CA LEU A 50 -6.92 9.67 1.62
C LEU A 50 -8.00 10.67 2.09
N ARG A 51 -7.76 11.39 3.19
CA ARG A 51 -8.62 12.51 3.61
C ARG A 51 -8.58 13.66 2.60
N ALA A 52 -7.40 14.03 2.10
CA ALA A 52 -7.27 15.08 1.09
C ALA A 52 -7.91 14.69 -0.26
N LEU A 53 -7.94 13.40 -0.61
CA LEU A 53 -8.71 12.90 -1.76
C LEU A 53 -10.22 13.01 -1.53
N ALA A 54 -10.70 12.68 -0.32
CA ALA A 54 -12.10 12.83 0.04
C ALA A 54 -12.59 14.29 -0.06
N GLU A 55 -11.75 15.25 0.33
CA GLU A 55 -12.02 16.69 0.16
C GLU A 55 -12.13 17.10 -1.32
N ARG A 56 -11.54 16.33 -2.23
CA ARG A 56 -11.59 16.51 -3.68
C ARG A 56 -12.70 15.69 -4.35
N GLY A 57 -13.58 15.06 -3.56
CA GLY A 57 -14.69 14.27 -4.07
C GLY A 57 -14.28 12.90 -4.63
N ILE A 58 -13.09 12.39 -4.30
CA ILE A 58 -12.62 11.06 -4.71
C ILE A 58 -12.77 10.11 -3.55
N GLY A 59 -13.45 8.99 -3.78
CA GLY A 59 -13.59 7.91 -2.81
C GLY A 59 -12.26 7.20 -2.60
N SER A 60 -12.00 6.69 -1.40
CA SER A 60 -10.86 5.82 -1.20
C SER A 60 -11.04 4.82 -0.07
N VAL A 61 -10.30 3.71 -0.16
CA VAL A 61 -10.27 2.67 0.86
C VAL A 61 -8.82 2.37 1.26
N LEU A 62 -8.63 2.07 2.54
CA LEU A 62 -7.41 1.53 3.11
C LEU A 62 -7.76 0.23 3.83
N PRO A 63 -7.64 -0.93 3.16
CA PRO A 63 -7.84 -2.23 3.79
C PRO A 63 -6.65 -2.61 4.68
N ASP A 64 -6.95 -3.37 5.73
CA ASP A 64 -6.00 -4.33 6.23
C ASP A 64 -6.09 -5.58 5.35
N PHE A 65 -4.93 -6.10 4.94
CA PHE A 65 -4.83 -7.35 4.18
C PHE A 65 -4.58 -8.52 5.14
N PRO A 66 -4.82 -9.77 4.69
CA PRO A 66 -4.52 -10.95 5.50
C PRO A 66 -3.12 -10.90 6.11
N GLY A 67 -3.04 -11.09 7.43
CA GLY A 67 -1.79 -11.04 8.20
C GLY A 67 -1.23 -9.65 8.47
N THR A 68 -2.02 -8.58 8.30
CA THR A 68 -1.64 -7.19 8.57
C THR A 68 -2.70 -6.46 9.39
N GLY A 69 -2.29 -5.43 10.13
CA GLY A 69 -3.22 -4.58 10.90
C GLY A 69 -4.07 -5.40 11.87
N GLU A 70 -5.39 -5.24 11.77
CA GLU A 70 -6.37 -5.92 12.63
C GLU A 70 -6.82 -7.30 12.09
N SER A 71 -6.11 -7.86 11.10
CA SER A 71 -6.44 -9.17 10.53
C SER A 71 -6.36 -10.29 11.58
N LEU A 72 -7.35 -11.17 11.56
CA LEU A 72 -7.36 -12.38 12.39
C LEU A 72 -6.47 -13.49 11.84
N VAL A 73 -6.03 -13.40 10.57
CA VAL A 73 -5.05 -14.32 10.00
C VAL A 73 -3.71 -14.00 10.62
N ALA A 74 -3.09 -14.98 11.30
CA ALA A 74 -1.76 -14.76 11.86
C ALA A 74 -0.75 -14.44 10.76
N THR A 75 0.17 -13.51 11.01
CA THR A 75 1.19 -13.12 10.02
C THR A 75 2.03 -14.31 9.53
N ALA A 76 2.25 -15.32 10.38
CA ALA A 76 2.96 -16.55 10.01
C ALA A 76 2.22 -17.39 8.96
N ASP A 77 0.89 -17.33 8.96
CA ASP A 77 0.02 -18.15 8.10
C ASP A 77 -0.39 -17.40 6.82
N ALA A 78 -0.33 -16.07 6.81
CA ALA A 78 -0.68 -15.27 5.64
C ALA A 78 0.37 -15.40 4.52
N THR A 79 -0.08 -15.69 3.30
CA THR A 79 0.79 -15.75 2.11
C THR A 79 0.65 -14.49 1.24
N LEU A 80 1.64 -14.23 0.37
CA LEU A 80 1.51 -13.16 -0.65
C LEU A 80 0.32 -13.44 -1.61
N SER A 81 0.04 -14.72 -1.89
CA SER A 81 -1.09 -15.13 -2.73
C SER A 81 -2.42 -14.74 -2.09
N ASP A 82 -2.57 -14.97 -0.78
CA ASP A 82 -3.78 -14.58 -0.03
C ASP A 82 -3.97 -13.06 -0.05
N GLN A 83 -2.90 -12.30 0.15
CA GLN A 83 -2.96 -10.84 0.10
C GLN A 83 -3.36 -10.33 -1.30
N ARG A 84 -2.84 -10.94 -2.37
CA ARG A 84 -3.24 -10.63 -3.76
C ARG A 84 -4.68 -11.02 -4.07
N ARG A 85 -5.15 -12.16 -3.55
CA ARG A 85 -6.55 -12.60 -3.68
C ARG A 85 -7.49 -11.65 -2.94
N ALA A 86 -7.11 -11.23 -1.73
CA ALA A 86 -7.87 -10.25 -0.95
C ALA A 86 -7.93 -8.89 -1.67
N TYR A 87 -6.81 -8.41 -2.20
CA TYR A 87 -6.76 -7.20 -3.03
C TYR A 87 -7.71 -7.30 -4.24
N SER A 88 -7.63 -8.40 -5.00
CA SER A 88 -8.47 -8.59 -6.17
C SER A 88 -9.95 -8.71 -5.82
N ALA A 89 -10.30 -9.40 -4.73
CA ALA A 89 -11.68 -9.53 -4.26
C ALA A 89 -12.26 -8.16 -3.86
N LEU A 90 -11.49 -7.36 -3.13
CA LEU A 90 -11.90 -6.01 -2.76
C LEU A 90 -12.08 -5.11 -3.98
N ALA A 91 -11.13 -5.11 -4.92
CA ALA A 91 -11.26 -4.35 -6.16
C ALA A 91 -12.54 -4.72 -6.92
N GLN A 92 -12.86 -6.02 -7.02
CA GLN A 92 -14.07 -6.50 -7.68
C GLN A 92 -15.36 -6.07 -6.95
N GLN A 93 -15.38 -6.10 -5.62
CA GLN A 93 -16.52 -5.68 -4.81
C GLN A 93 -16.80 -4.18 -4.90
N LEU A 94 -15.76 -3.37 -5.09
CA LEU A 94 -15.88 -1.92 -5.21
C LEU A 94 -16.43 -1.46 -6.57
N GLY A 95 -16.29 -2.27 -7.63
CA GLY A 95 -16.88 -2.03 -8.95
C GLY A 95 -15.90 -1.57 -10.03
N ALA A 96 -16.40 -0.99 -11.13
CA ALA A 96 -15.58 -0.39 -12.17
C ALA A 96 -15.07 1.00 -11.71
N ASP A 97 -13.88 1.41 -12.16
CA ASP A 97 -13.18 2.66 -11.78
C ASP A 97 -12.36 2.62 -10.48
N ILE A 98 -11.74 1.47 -10.19
CA ILE A 98 -10.78 1.35 -9.08
C ILE A 98 -9.36 1.67 -9.54
N TYR A 99 -8.71 2.60 -8.85
CA TYR A 99 -7.32 2.99 -9.08
C TYR A 99 -6.45 2.49 -7.93
N ALA A 100 -5.33 1.86 -8.24
CA ALA A 100 -4.33 1.55 -7.21
C ALA A 100 -3.66 2.83 -6.71
N LEU A 101 -3.52 2.94 -5.38
CA LEU A 101 -2.66 3.90 -4.71
C LEU A 101 -1.69 3.11 -3.83
N SER A 102 -0.54 2.75 -4.38
CA SER A 102 0.40 1.87 -3.68
C SER A 102 1.65 2.62 -3.25
N ILE A 103 2.06 2.40 -2.01
CA ILE A 103 3.29 2.97 -1.48
C ILE A 103 4.31 1.83 -1.35
N ARG A 104 5.48 1.99 -1.98
CA ARG A 104 6.63 1.08 -1.85
C ARG A 104 6.26 -0.37 -2.19
N SER A 105 6.44 -1.31 -1.27
CA SER A 105 6.12 -2.72 -1.46
C SER A 105 4.62 -3.02 -1.45
N GLY A 106 3.75 -2.05 -1.11
CA GLY A 106 2.31 -2.18 -1.29
C GLY A 106 1.93 -2.48 -2.74
N ALA A 107 2.75 -2.02 -3.70
CA ALA A 107 2.55 -2.27 -5.13
C ALA A 107 2.69 -3.76 -5.51
N LEU A 108 3.27 -4.59 -4.63
CA LEU A 108 3.37 -6.04 -4.83
C LEU A 108 2.02 -6.75 -4.62
N LEU A 109 1.07 -6.11 -3.92
CA LEU A 109 -0.22 -6.69 -3.55
C LEU A 109 -1.27 -6.62 -4.65
N GLU A 110 -1.08 -5.71 -5.60
CA GLU A 110 -2.08 -5.46 -6.65
C GLU A 110 -2.28 -6.68 -7.57
N GLY A 111 -1.27 -7.55 -7.69
CA GLY A 111 -1.33 -8.80 -8.44
C GLY A 111 -1.90 -8.62 -9.85
N ASP A 112 -2.91 -9.43 -10.17
CA ASP A 112 -3.64 -9.39 -11.45
C ASP A 112 -5.02 -8.74 -11.30
N ALA A 113 -5.23 -7.93 -10.24
CA ALA A 113 -6.48 -7.21 -10.06
C ALA A 113 -6.76 -6.28 -11.25
N THR A 114 -8.01 -6.31 -11.72
CA THR A 114 -8.51 -5.40 -12.76
C THR A 114 -8.65 -4.00 -12.18
N LEU A 115 -7.82 -3.07 -12.64
CA LEU A 115 -7.76 -1.69 -12.17
C LEU A 115 -7.81 -0.73 -13.35
N ALA A 116 -8.45 0.43 -13.17
CA ALA A 116 -8.50 1.51 -14.15
C ALA A 116 -7.13 2.19 -14.35
N GLY A 117 -6.27 2.14 -13.33
CA GLY A 117 -4.89 2.59 -13.40
C GLY A 117 -4.12 2.29 -12.11
N ARG A 118 -2.80 2.45 -12.17
CA ARG A 118 -1.88 2.25 -11.05
C ARG A 118 -1.09 3.51 -10.74
N TRP A 119 -1.27 4.07 -9.55
CA TRP A 119 -0.46 5.18 -9.04
C TRP A 119 0.45 4.66 -7.93
N HIS A 120 1.76 4.80 -8.10
CA HIS A 120 2.76 4.24 -7.21
C HIS A 120 3.66 5.32 -6.61
N LEU A 121 3.76 5.37 -5.28
CA LEU A 121 4.78 6.16 -4.59
C LEU A 121 6.00 5.29 -4.28
N SER A 122 7.09 5.55 -5.02
CA SER A 122 8.40 4.94 -4.87
C SER A 122 8.34 3.41 -4.86
N PRO A 123 7.75 2.75 -5.87
CA PRO A 123 7.51 1.31 -5.85
C PRO A 123 8.81 0.53 -5.58
N GLN A 124 8.71 -0.53 -4.78
CA GLN A 124 9.82 -1.39 -4.35
C GLN A 124 9.63 -2.80 -4.91
N SER A 125 10.70 -3.42 -5.42
CA SER A 125 10.65 -4.85 -5.76
C SER A 125 10.62 -5.70 -4.48
N GLY A 126 10.10 -6.92 -4.59
CA GLY A 126 10.11 -7.81 -3.45
C GLY A 126 11.52 -8.31 -3.10
N GLU A 127 12.44 -8.38 -4.06
CA GLU A 127 13.86 -8.58 -3.77
C GLU A 127 14.45 -7.45 -2.92
N GLU A 128 14.17 -6.17 -3.26
CA GLU A 128 14.59 -5.02 -2.46
C GLU A 128 13.99 -5.06 -1.05
N LEU A 129 12.70 -5.40 -0.94
CA LEU A 129 12.02 -5.55 0.35
C LEU A 129 12.70 -6.61 1.22
N VAL A 130 12.94 -7.80 0.67
CA VAL A 130 13.56 -8.89 1.44
C VAL A 130 14.98 -8.54 1.86
N ARG A 131 15.77 -7.86 1.02
CA ARG A 131 17.10 -7.36 1.40
C ARG A 131 17.02 -6.38 2.59
N ASP A 132 16.05 -5.47 2.58
CA ASP A 132 15.86 -4.51 3.66
C ASP A 132 15.39 -5.20 4.97
N LEU A 133 14.50 -6.19 4.86
CA LEU A 133 14.05 -7.00 5.99
C LEU A 133 15.19 -7.80 6.63
N GLU A 134 16.03 -8.46 5.84
CA GLU A 134 17.19 -9.21 6.33
C GLU A 134 18.21 -8.29 7.01
N ARG A 135 18.45 -7.10 6.43
CA ARG A 135 19.33 -6.10 7.03
C ARG A 135 18.79 -5.64 8.38
N ALA A 136 17.50 -5.32 8.47
CA ALA A 136 16.85 -4.90 9.71
C ALA A 136 16.87 -6.01 10.77
N ARG A 137 16.57 -7.26 10.36
CA ARG A 137 16.63 -8.44 11.23
C ARG A 137 18.02 -8.64 11.83
N ALA A 138 19.05 -8.61 10.99
CA ALA A 138 20.44 -8.76 11.41
C ALA A 138 20.87 -7.64 12.38
N ALA A 139 20.52 -6.39 12.07
CA ALA A 139 20.82 -5.25 12.93
C ALA A 139 20.13 -5.33 14.31
N ALA A 140 18.94 -5.92 14.37
CA ALA A 140 18.20 -6.13 15.61
C ALA A 140 18.56 -7.41 16.37
N GLY A 141 19.51 -8.22 15.87
CA GLY A 141 19.92 -9.49 16.49
C GLY A 141 18.80 -10.53 16.55
N ARG A 142 17.84 -10.48 15.61
CA ARG A 142 16.66 -11.34 15.62
C ARG A 142 16.93 -12.68 14.90
N ALA A 143 16.31 -13.74 15.41
CA ALA A 143 16.39 -15.08 14.82
C ALA A 143 15.82 -15.09 13.39
N GLU A 144 16.24 -16.07 12.58
CA GLU A 144 15.70 -16.26 11.23
C GLU A 144 14.17 -16.40 11.27
N GLY A 145 13.49 -15.77 10.30
CA GLY A 145 12.04 -15.73 10.25
C GLY A 145 11.37 -14.70 11.17
N ASP A 146 12.11 -13.96 12.01
CA ASP A 146 11.58 -12.87 12.85
C ASP A 146 11.92 -11.49 12.28
N TYR A 147 10.94 -10.83 11.68
CA TYR A 147 11.12 -9.53 11.04
C TYR A 147 10.35 -8.45 11.80
N ALA A 148 10.98 -7.94 12.86
CA ALA A 148 10.40 -6.92 13.73
C ALA A 148 9.01 -7.33 14.26
N GLY A 149 8.88 -8.57 14.76
CA GLY A 149 7.63 -9.11 15.27
C GLY A 149 6.75 -9.78 14.21
N ASN A 150 7.08 -9.64 12.92
CA ASN A 150 6.43 -10.37 11.85
C ASN A 150 7.13 -11.71 11.65
N ARG A 151 6.46 -12.81 12.01
CA ARG A 151 6.93 -14.17 11.70
C ARG A 151 6.63 -14.47 10.24
N LEU A 152 7.67 -14.74 9.43
CA LEU A 152 7.51 -15.04 8.00
C LEU A 152 8.14 -16.39 7.67
N SER A 153 7.38 -17.25 6.99
CA SER A 153 7.88 -18.54 6.49
C SER A 153 8.89 -18.36 5.36
N SER A 154 9.77 -19.33 5.17
CA SER A 154 10.75 -19.33 4.06
C SER A 154 10.07 -19.29 2.70
N GLU A 155 8.91 -19.95 2.56
CA GLU A 155 8.08 -19.89 1.35
C GLU A 155 7.57 -18.47 1.08
N ARG A 156 7.10 -17.76 2.11
CA ARG A 156 6.68 -16.36 1.97
C ARG A 156 7.85 -15.46 1.56
N ILE A 157 9.03 -15.67 2.13
CA ILE A 157 10.24 -14.94 1.74
C ILE A 157 10.60 -15.22 0.28
N ALA A 158 10.55 -16.49 -0.16
CA ALA A 158 10.81 -16.84 -1.55
C ALA A 158 9.79 -16.19 -2.51
N ALA A 159 8.50 -16.27 -2.19
CA ALA A 159 7.44 -15.64 -2.99
C ALA A 159 7.59 -14.11 -3.08
N LEU A 160 8.05 -13.46 -1.99
CA LEU A 160 8.36 -12.04 -2.01
C LEU A 160 9.56 -11.74 -2.91
N ARG A 161 10.67 -12.50 -2.85
CA ARG A 161 11.85 -12.21 -3.70
C ARG A 161 11.51 -12.14 -5.19
N GLU A 162 10.63 -13.01 -5.66
CA GLU A 162 10.18 -13.07 -7.06
C GLU A 162 9.12 -12.02 -7.42
N ALA A 163 8.54 -11.33 -6.43
CA ALA A 163 7.47 -10.38 -6.66
C ALA A 163 8.01 -9.05 -7.22
N VAL A 164 7.40 -8.59 -8.31
CA VAL A 164 7.68 -7.28 -8.92
C VAL A 164 6.40 -6.43 -9.02
N PRO A 165 6.47 -5.12 -8.78
CA PRO A 165 5.35 -4.21 -9.03
C PRO A 165 4.92 -4.28 -10.50
N ARG A 166 3.61 -4.21 -10.74
CA ARG A 166 3.06 -4.18 -12.11
C ARG A 166 3.21 -2.77 -12.70
N GLY A 167 3.98 -2.62 -13.78
CA GLY A 167 4.26 -1.34 -14.43
C GLY A 167 3.58 -1.11 -15.79
N GLY A 168 2.62 -1.95 -16.19
CA GLY A 168 1.97 -1.87 -17.52
C GLY A 168 0.63 -1.12 -17.54
N GLY A 169 0.20 -0.68 -18.73
CA GLY A 169 -1.05 0.03 -18.93
C GLY A 169 -0.99 1.49 -18.44
N ARG A 170 -2.11 1.99 -17.89
CA ARG A 170 -2.18 3.33 -17.29
C ARG A 170 -1.49 3.30 -15.92
N CYS A 171 -0.19 3.56 -15.90
CA CYS A 171 0.65 3.58 -14.71
C CYS A 171 1.27 4.97 -14.51
N ARG A 172 1.41 5.41 -13.25
CA ARG A 172 2.10 6.63 -12.85
C ARG A 172 3.00 6.35 -11.65
N ILE A 173 4.30 6.57 -11.80
CA ILE A 173 5.33 6.36 -10.80
C ILE A 173 5.80 7.71 -10.26
N ILE A 174 5.62 7.91 -8.96
CA ILE A 174 6.08 9.09 -8.24
C ILE A 174 7.27 8.71 -7.36
N ARG A 175 8.31 9.54 -7.33
CA ARG A 175 9.43 9.36 -6.40
C ARG A 175 9.69 10.61 -5.57
N LEU A 176 10.38 10.43 -4.46
CA LEU A 176 10.94 11.55 -3.72
C LEU A 176 12.28 11.94 -4.35
N ASP A 177 12.69 13.20 -4.26
CA ASP A 177 13.95 13.74 -4.80
C ASP A 177 15.21 13.00 -4.32
N THR A 178 15.13 12.35 -3.16
CA THR A 178 16.19 11.48 -2.62
C THR A 178 16.32 10.12 -3.32
N ASP A 179 15.43 9.76 -4.24
CA ASP A 179 15.48 8.52 -5.02
C ASP A 179 15.74 8.83 -6.50
N PRO A 180 16.96 8.57 -7.02
CA PRO A 180 17.36 8.97 -8.37
C PRO A 180 16.81 8.06 -9.48
N ARG A 181 16.02 7.02 -9.15
CA ARG A 181 15.42 6.11 -10.13
C ARG A 181 14.39 6.84 -10.99
N ALA A 182 14.10 6.28 -12.17
CA ALA A 182 13.10 6.84 -13.08
C ALA A 182 11.72 6.98 -12.43
N ALA A 183 11.04 8.08 -12.74
CA ALA A 183 9.70 8.44 -12.27
C ALA A 183 9.03 9.39 -13.27
N ASP A 184 7.69 9.40 -13.27
CA ASP A 184 6.89 10.34 -14.05
C ASP A 184 6.82 11.72 -13.40
N ALA A 185 7.00 11.78 -12.07
CA ALA A 185 7.21 13.02 -11.34
C ALA A 185 7.99 12.79 -10.04
N THR A 186 8.66 13.84 -9.58
CA THR A 186 9.44 13.84 -8.33
C THR A 186 8.96 14.95 -7.39
N TYR A 187 8.98 14.66 -6.08
CA TYR A 187 8.58 15.62 -5.05
C TYR A 187 9.68 15.78 -3.99
N PRO A 188 9.98 17.02 -3.55
CA PRO A 188 11.01 17.25 -2.54
C PRO A 188 10.54 16.80 -1.16
N SER A 189 11.14 15.73 -0.61
CA SER A 189 10.90 15.29 0.77
C SER A 189 11.85 14.15 1.14
N ALA A 190 12.22 14.10 2.43
CA ALA A 190 12.87 12.91 2.97
C ALA A 190 11.88 11.72 3.02
N PRO A 191 12.37 10.47 2.87
CA PRO A 191 11.54 9.27 2.95
C PRO A 191 10.96 9.04 4.34
N LEU A 192 9.63 9.04 4.46
CA LEU A 192 8.94 8.83 5.75
C LEU A 192 9.17 7.40 6.29
N TRP A 193 9.28 6.40 5.39
CA TRP A 193 9.57 5.00 5.72
C TRP A 193 10.99 4.73 6.24
N ARG A 194 11.87 5.74 6.28
CA ARG A 194 13.21 5.60 6.88
C ARG A 194 13.30 6.17 8.29
N ARG A 195 12.25 6.83 8.78
CA ARG A 195 12.22 7.41 10.13
C ARG A 195 11.98 6.31 11.17
N SER A 196 12.36 6.57 12.42
CA SER A 196 12.12 5.63 13.53
C SER A 196 10.66 5.67 14.01
N GLU A 197 10.02 6.83 13.92
CA GLU A 197 8.64 7.05 14.35
C GLU A 197 7.74 7.36 13.14
N PRO A 198 6.43 7.06 13.21
CA PRO A 198 5.46 7.55 12.25
C PRO A 198 5.55 9.07 12.15
N ASP A 199 5.54 9.57 10.92
CA ASP A 199 5.58 11.00 10.65
C ASP A 199 4.56 11.37 9.57
N ASN A 200 4.16 12.63 9.55
CA ASN A 200 3.08 13.11 8.72
C ASN A 200 3.43 14.45 8.06
N ASN A 201 4.02 14.38 6.87
CA ASN A 201 4.23 15.56 6.04
C ASN A 201 2.92 15.95 5.32
N ILE A 202 2.15 16.84 5.94
CA ILE A 202 0.84 17.30 5.44
C ILE A 202 0.96 17.98 4.08
N GLU A 203 1.99 18.82 3.88
CA GLU A 203 2.20 19.54 2.62
C GLU A 203 2.44 18.56 1.46
N LEU A 204 3.30 17.56 1.67
CA LEU A 204 3.51 16.51 0.68
C LEU A 204 2.23 15.72 0.43
N ALA A 205 1.49 15.34 1.49
CA ALA A 205 0.24 14.60 1.33
C ALA A 205 -0.78 15.34 0.47
N GLN A 206 -0.91 16.67 0.64
CA GLN A 206 -1.79 17.51 -0.17
C GLN A 206 -1.35 17.57 -1.64
N LYS A 207 -0.03 17.70 -1.89
CA LYS A 207 0.52 17.69 -3.26
C LYS A 207 0.26 16.36 -3.95
N LEU A 208 0.51 15.23 -3.27
CA LEU A 208 0.25 13.90 -3.81
C LEU A 208 -1.24 13.65 -4.04
N ALA A 209 -2.12 14.09 -3.14
CA ALA A 209 -3.56 13.98 -3.35
C ALA A 209 -4.04 14.79 -4.57
N ALA A 210 -3.47 15.97 -4.81
CA ALA A 210 -3.75 16.76 -6.02
C ALA A 210 -3.24 16.06 -7.29
N ASP A 211 -2.03 15.48 -7.24
CA ASP A 211 -1.44 14.70 -8.34
C ASP A 211 -2.32 13.49 -8.71
N ILE A 212 -2.74 12.71 -7.71
CA ILE A 212 -3.63 11.56 -7.87
C ILE A 212 -4.97 12.01 -8.48
N ALA A 213 -5.59 13.07 -7.95
CA ALA A 213 -6.87 13.55 -8.44
C ALA A 213 -6.80 14.04 -9.89
N HIS A 214 -5.77 14.81 -10.23
CA HIS A 214 -5.53 15.25 -11.61
C HIS A 214 -5.29 14.06 -12.54
N TRP A 215 -4.46 13.11 -12.11
CA TRP A 215 -4.15 11.93 -12.90
C TRP A 215 -5.36 11.01 -13.10
N ILE A 216 -6.28 10.86 -12.12
CA ILE A 216 -7.52 10.10 -12.27
C ILE A 216 -8.48 10.76 -13.28
N ALA A 217 -8.52 12.09 -13.31
CA ALA A 217 -9.43 12.86 -14.18
C ALA A 217 -8.96 13.00 -15.64
N ALA A 218 -7.67 12.81 -15.90
CA ALA A 218 -7.07 12.88 -17.24
C ALA A 218 -7.46 11.69 -18.13
#